data_AF-A0A931QEN2-F1
#
_entry.id   AF-A0A931QEN2-F1
#
_cell.length_a   1.000
_cell.length_b   1.000
_cell.length_c   1.000
_cell.angle_alpha   90.00
_cell.angle_beta   90.00
_cell.angle_gamma   90.00
#
_symmetry.space_group_name_H-M   'P 1'
#
loop_
_entity.id
_entity.type
_entity.pdbx_description
1 polymer ?
#
loop_
_entity_poly.entity_id
_entity_poly.type
_entity_poly.pdbx_seq_one_letter_code
_entity_poly.pdbx_strand_id
1 'polypeptide(L)'
;MRPIRWLPLILMLFVFAACAPKSGGGSGLPFFSTATPLPTAQVSITHAPDAQAAMRRFLEALKTGDYATMYSLLSKDSQAAVTQDVFSKKYNDALNTMSANKLDYEVLTQLLSPSLAQVGFRVIYRTALVGDIQRDMIARFNLEAGEWRLQWDDSLILPELAGGNVLKMDYQIPARGNIYDRNGLPIVGQSDAYALGITPGQMTPKSEVALVSQLSKLCGITQDEIKARYASAAPDWYVAICDASTDEVKGVLDLGIGGLTVTPYTSRFYFNQGIASQTVGYTLSIDPAQVDEYRRKGYRGDERIGQAGVEKSMESYLAGTHGGTLWVVDPNGNLVAKLGESQPKPADSVYLTIDRNLQYYTQLAIRGFKGAAVVIERDTGRILAMASSPSYDQNVFDPNNFNNGYLVGDLLNSQDQPLLNRAAQGQYPLGSVFKVVTFSAGLESGLYLPETTYNCQYESTELQHNIARTGLRQANNVTHRAVHHPAC
;
A
#
# COMPACT_ATOMS: atom_id res chain seq x y z
N MET A 1 -33.74 -30.81 -9.61
CA MET A 1 -34.82 -31.82 -9.60
C MET A 1 -34.21 -33.17 -9.24
N ARG A 2 -34.77 -33.80 -8.20
CA ARG A 2 -34.67 -35.16 -7.64
C ARG A 2 -33.37 -36.00 -7.72
N PRO A 3 -32.87 -36.50 -6.55
CA PRO A 3 -31.86 -37.54 -6.38
C PRO A 3 -32.47 -38.92 -6.02
N ILE A 4 -31.68 -40.00 -6.10
CA ILE A 4 -31.97 -41.35 -5.56
C ILE A 4 -30.59 -41.86 -5.05
N ARG A 5 -30.24 -42.11 -3.78
CA ARG A 5 -30.79 -42.81 -2.59
C ARG A 5 -30.94 -44.35 -2.67
N TRP A 6 -29.98 -45.02 -2.03
CA TRP A 6 -30.11 -46.11 -1.03
C TRP A 6 -30.00 -47.59 -1.46
N LEU A 7 -29.09 -48.27 -0.75
CA LEU A 7 -29.00 -49.69 -0.29
C LEU A 7 -30.39 -50.37 -0.04
N PRO A 8 -30.56 -51.72 0.10
CA PRO A 8 -29.63 -52.67 0.76
C PRO A 8 -29.67 -54.20 0.38
N LEU A 9 -28.78 -54.98 1.03
CA LEU A 9 -28.93 -56.32 1.66
C LEU A 9 -29.28 -57.63 0.90
N ILE A 10 -28.35 -58.60 0.99
CA ILE A 10 -28.45 -59.96 1.62
C ILE A 10 -28.94 -61.24 0.85
N LEU A 11 -28.13 -62.31 1.09
CA LEU A 11 -28.35 -63.79 1.08
C LEU A 11 -28.60 -64.55 -0.25
N MET A 12 -27.80 -65.62 -0.50
CA MET A 12 -28.09 -67.03 -0.15
C MET A 12 -27.43 -68.06 -1.12
N LEU A 13 -26.84 -69.11 -0.51
CA LEU A 13 -26.73 -70.53 -0.93
C LEU A 13 -26.20 -70.94 -2.33
N PHE A 14 -25.28 -71.92 -2.38
CA PHE A 14 -25.64 -73.30 -2.80
C PHE A 14 -24.57 -74.35 -2.46
N VAL A 15 -25.07 -75.53 -2.09
CA VAL A 15 -24.43 -76.78 -1.67
C VAL A 15 -24.18 -77.68 -2.88
N PHE A 16 -23.12 -78.50 -2.86
CA PHE A 16 -23.15 -79.84 -3.47
C PHE A 16 -22.30 -80.84 -2.68
N ALA A 17 -22.88 -82.02 -2.48
CA ALA A 17 -22.32 -83.19 -1.82
C ALA A 17 -22.41 -84.42 -2.75
N ALA A 18 -21.48 -85.36 -2.65
CA ALA A 18 -21.60 -86.80 -2.99
C ALA A 18 -20.31 -87.53 -2.52
N CYS A 19 -20.36 -88.40 -1.49
CA CYS A 19 -20.42 -89.90 -1.50
C CYS A 19 -19.16 -90.58 -2.11
N ALA A 20 -18.47 -91.59 -1.54
CA ALA A 20 -18.87 -92.79 -0.76
C ALA A 20 -17.63 -93.45 -0.01
N PRO A 21 -17.58 -94.74 0.43
CA PRO A 21 -17.60 -95.12 1.87
C PRO A 21 -16.48 -96.06 2.42
N LYS A 22 -16.42 -96.10 3.77
CA LYS A 22 -16.02 -97.16 4.76
C LYS A 22 -15.05 -98.32 4.43
N SER A 23 -14.00 -98.43 5.26
CA SER A 23 -13.51 -99.65 5.95
C SER A 23 -12.48 -99.21 7.02
N GLY A 24 -12.57 -99.50 8.31
CA GLY A 24 -12.41 -100.81 8.96
C GLY A 24 -11.36 -100.64 10.07
N GLY A 25 -11.72 -100.91 11.33
CA GLY A 25 -10.90 -100.62 12.50
C GLY A 25 -9.68 -101.54 12.66
N GLY A 26 -8.62 -101.00 13.26
CA GLY A 26 -7.42 -101.72 13.67
C GLY A 26 -6.67 -100.92 14.72
N SER A 27 -6.75 -101.36 15.97
CA SER A 27 -6.10 -100.79 17.14
C SER A 27 -4.57 -100.95 17.04
N GLY A 28 -3.86 -99.83 17.03
CA GLY A 28 -2.41 -99.78 17.20
C GLY A 28 -2.03 -98.42 17.76
N LEU A 29 -1.44 -98.39 18.95
CA LEU A 29 -0.76 -97.21 19.48
C LEU A 29 0.61 -97.12 18.81
N PRO A 30 0.97 -95.97 18.20
CA PRO A 30 2.36 -95.55 18.20
C PRO A 30 2.50 -94.18 18.86
N PHE A 31 3.54 -94.07 19.68
CA PHE A 31 4.09 -92.82 20.16
C PHE A 31 4.38 -91.89 18.96
N PHE A 32 3.74 -90.72 18.92
CA PHE A 32 4.19 -89.61 18.07
C PHE A 32 4.77 -88.52 18.95
N SER A 33 6.10 -88.37 18.86
CA SER A 33 6.79 -87.14 19.18
C SER A 33 6.28 -86.06 18.21
N THR A 34 5.44 -85.14 18.68
CA THR A 34 5.14 -83.91 17.96
C THR A 34 5.93 -82.78 18.61
N ALA A 35 7.16 -82.57 18.14
CA ALA A 35 7.77 -81.26 18.28
C ALA A 35 6.96 -80.30 17.40
N THR A 36 6.11 -79.48 18.01
CA THR A 36 5.44 -78.37 17.33
C THR A 36 6.54 -77.38 16.92
N PRO A 37 6.86 -77.19 15.63
CA PRO A 37 7.78 -76.13 15.26
C PRO A 37 7.12 -74.80 15.63
N LEU A 38 7.84 -73.97 16.39
CA LEU A 38 7.43 -72.60 16.67
C LEU A 38 7.07 -71.90 15.35
N PRO A 39 5.99 -71.09 15.30
CA PRO A 39 5.64 -70.34 14.11
C PRO A 39 6.84 -69.48 13.68
N THR A 40 7.14 -69.50 12.38
CA THR A 40 8.20 -68.68 11.80
C THR A 40 7.91 -67.22 12.13
N ALA A 41 8.88 -66.52 12.73
CA ALA A 41 8.72 -65.11 13.06
C ALA A 41 8.35 -64.33 11.80
N GLN A 42 7.14 -63.79 11.75
CA GLN A 42 6.70 -62.89 10.69
C GLN A 42 7.40 -61.55 10.94
N VAL A 43 8.49 -61.28 10.21
CA VAL A 43 9.16 -59.98 10.25
C VAL A 43 8.36 -59.01 9.39
N SER A 44 7.41 -58.30 10.00
CA SER A 44 6.80 -57.13 9.35
C SER A 44 7.79 -55.97 9.41
N ILE A 45 8.39 -55.62 8.28
CA ILE A 45 9.19 -54.41 8.13
C ILE A 45 8.22 -53.25 7.92
N THR A 46 7.90 -52.52 8.98
CA THR A 46 7.18 -51.24 8.87
C THR A 46 8.17 -50.21 8.30
N HIS A 47 7.98 -49.78 7.06
CA HIS A 47 8.80 -48.71 6.49
C HIS A 47 8.57 -47.41 7.25
N ALA A 48 9.66 -46.76 7.68
CA ALA A 48 9.58 -45.43 8.25
C ALA A 48 9.00 -44.45 7.20
N PRO A 49 8.16 -43.47 7.61
CA PRO A 49 7.66 -42.45 6.71
C PRO A 49 8.80 -41.64 6.05
N ASP A 50 8.54 -40.98 4.92
CA ASP A 50 9.54 -40.14 4.26
C ASP A 50 9.78 -38.83 5.05
N ALA A 51 10.92 -38.74 5.72
CA ALA A 51 11.32 -37.56 6.48
C ALA A 51 11.59 -36.33 5.58
N GLN A 52 12.06 -36.54 4.34
CA GLN A 52 12.25 -35.43 3.40
C GLN A 52 10.89 -34.85 2.95
N ALA A 53 9.88 -35.69 2.77
CA ALA A 53 8.53 -35.22 2.48
C ALA A 53 7.96 -34.38 3.63
N ALA A 54 8.21 -34.76 4.89
CA ALA A 54 7.85 -33.97 6.06
C ALA A 54 8.57 -32.60 6.06
N MET A 55 9.87 -32.58 5.78
CA MET A 55 10.63 -31.33 5.68
C MET A 55 10.15 -30.44 4.53
N ARG A 56 9.85 -31.00 3.35
CA ARG A 56 9.29 -30.26 2.21
C ARG A 56 7.96 -29.59 2.57
N ARG A 57 7.07 -30.29 3.28
CA ARG A 57 5.81 -29.69 3.77
C ARG A 57 6.05 -28.49 4.67
N PHE A 58 7.02 -28.58 5.58
CA PHE A 58 7.38 -27.46 6.46
C PHE A 58 7.94 -26.26 5.69
N LEU A 59 8.88 -26.50 4.77
CA LEU A 59 9.51 -25.46 3.96
C LEU A 59 8.53 -24.80 2.97
N GLU A 60 7.60 -25.58 2.42
CA GLU A 60 6.56 -25.03 1.56
C GLU A 60 5.60 -24.13 2.35
N ALA A 61 5.18 -24.56 3.53
CA ALA A 61 4.37 -23.74 4.42
C ALA A 61 5.10 -22.44 4.82
N LEU A 62 6.41 -22.50 5.09
CA LEU A 62 7.23 -21.31 5.32
C LEU A 62 7.27 -20.39 4.09
N LYS A 63 7.46 -20.96 2.90
CA LYS A 63 7.49 -20.21 1.64
C LYS A 63 6.19 -19.47 1.37
N THR A 64 5.04 -20.04 1.75
CA THR A 64 3.72 -19.42 1.59
C THR A 64 3.28 -18.59 2.80
N GLY A 65 4.07 -18.52 3.87
CA GLY A 65 3.72 -17.80 5.10
C GLY A 65 2.61 -18.47 5.94
N ASP A 66 2.36 -19.77 5.74
CA ASP A 66 1.37 -20.54 6.50
C ASP A 66 1.97 -21.05 7.82
N TYR A 67 2.09 -20.13 8.78
CA TYR A 67 2.66 -20.44 10.10
C TYR A 67 1.82 -21.41 10.92
N ALA A 68 0.50 -21.49 10.67
CA ALA A 68 -0.37 -22.44 11.34
C ALA A 68 -0.03 -23.88 10.93
N THR A 69 0.12 -24.11 9.61
CA THR A 69 0.58 -25.41 9.10
C THR A 69 1.98 -25.73 9.60
N MET A 70 2.93 -24.79 9.54
CA MET A 70 4.28 -25.00 10.06
C MET A 70 4.27 -25.43 11.54
N TYR A 71 3.53 -24.72 12.38
CA TYR A 71 3.44 -25.00 13.82
C TYR A 71 2.80 -26.37 14.09
N SER A 72 1.81 -26.75 13.29
CA SER A 72 1.17 -28.06 13.40
C SER A 72 2.14 -29.22 13.13
N LEU A 73 3.21 -29.01 12.36
CA LEU A 73 4.21 -30.05 12.01
C LEU A 73 5.30 -30.24 13.08
N LEU A 74 5.31 -29.41 14.13
CA LEU A 74 6.28 -29.48 15.21
C LEU A 74 6.03 -30.68 16.15
N SER A 75 7.08 -31.11 16.85
CA SER A 75 6.99 -32.09 17.94
C SER A 75 6.21 -31.52 19.13
N LYS A 76 5.66 -32.41 19.95
CA LYS A 76 4.96 -31.98 21.18
C LYS A 76 5.87 -31.21 22.12
N ASP A 77 7.13 -31.60 22.21
CA ASP A 77 8.13 -30.91 23.04
C ASP A 77 8.36 -29.48 22.55
N SER A 78 8.45 -29.27 21.23
CA SER A 78 8.58 -27.93 20.65
C SER A 78 7.31 -27.10 20.85
N GLN A 79 6.12 -27.69 20.68
CA GLN A 79 4.84 -26.99 20.94
C GLN A 79 4.64 -26.67 22.43
N ALA A 80 5.25 -27.43 23.34
CA ALA A 80 5.26 -27.11 24.76
C ALA A 80 6.24 -25.98 25.10
N ALA A 81 7.33 -25.84 24.34
CA ALA A 81 8.37 -24.84 24.56
C ALA A 81 8.04 -23.46 23.96
N VAL A 82 7.30 -23.41 22.84
CA VAL A 82 6.93 -22.16 22.17
C VAL A 82 5.47 -22.22 21.72
N THR A 83 4.72 -21.14 21.94
CA THR A 83 3.34 -21.03 21.45
C THR A 83 3.31 -20.70 19.96
N GLN A 84 2.18 -20.97 19.29
CA GLN A 84 2.01 -20.66 17.87
C GLN A 84 2.22 -19.16 17.57
N ASP A 85 1.73 -18.27 18.43
CA ASP A 85 1.85 -16.82 18.22
C ASP A 85 3.32 -16.37 18.32
N VAL A 86 4.07 -16.87 19.32
CA VAL A 86 5.48 -16.55 19.48
C VAL A 86 6.30 -17.13 18.33
N PHE A 87 6.00 -18.35 17.90
CA PHE A 87 6.62 -18.99 16.75
C PHE A 87 6.41 -18.18 15.46
N SER A 88 5.16 -17.81 15.18
CA SER A 88 4.79 -17.03 13.99
C SER A 88 5.47 -15.67 13.99
N LYS A 89 5.47 -15.00 15.17
CA LYS A 89 6.13 -13.71 15.35
C LYS A 89 7.64 -13.80 15.12
N LYS A 90 8.32 -14.83 15.62
CA LYS A 90 9.77 -15.01 15.42
C LYS A 90 10.15 -15.12 13.93
N TYR A 91 9.40 -15.91 13.16
CA TYR A 91 9.63 -15.99 11.71
C TYR A 91 9.33 -14.67 11.02
N ASN A 92 8.19 -14.05 11.31
CA ASN A 92 7.81 -12.80 10.66
C ASN A 92 8.80 -11.68 10.97
N ASP A 93 9.19 -11.51 12.24
CA ASP A 93 10.18 -10.53 12.67
C ASP A 93 11.53 -10.76 12.00
N ALA A 94 11.98 -12.02 11.91
CA ALA A 94 13.23 -12.35 11.23
C ALA A 94 13.17 -11.97 9.74
N LEU A 95 12.11 -12.39 9.03
CA LEU A 95 11.92 -12.09 7.60
C LEU A 95 11.83 -10.58 7.35
N ASN A 96 11.10 -9.85 8.19
CA ASN A 96 10.98 -8.40 8.09
C ASN A 96 12.31 -7.72 8.39
N THR A 97 13.05 -8.16 9.40
CA THR A 97 14.34 -7.57 9.79
C THR A 97 15.40 -7.80 8.72
N MET A 98 15.46 -8.98 8.11
CA MET A 98 16.36 -9.24 6.99
C MET A 98 15.88 -8.62 5.67
N SER A 99 14.68 -8.02 5.61
CA SER A 99 14.01 -7.56 4.39
C SER A 99 13.75 -8.67 3.34
N ALA A 100 13.47 -9.89 3.79
CA ALA A 100 13.24 -11.04 2.91
C ALA A 100 11.83 -11.00 2.29
N ASN A 101 11.78 -10.81 0.98
CA ASN A 101 10.53 -10.82 0.22
C ASN A 101 10.25 -12.16 -0.47
N LYS A 102 11.27 -13.01 -0.64
CA LYS A 102 11.14 -14.32 -1.27
C LYS A 102 12.04 -15.33 -0.59
N LEU A 103 11.56 -16.57 -0.53
CA LEU A 103 12.28 -17.73 -0.01
C LEU A 103 12.29 -18.85 -1.04
N ASP A 104 13.48 -19.39 -1.29
CA ASP A 104 13.70 -20.62 -2.05
C ASP A 104 14.40 -21.64 -1.13
N TYR A 105 14.26 -22.94 -1.43
CA TYR A 105 14.85 -24.00 -0.61
C TYR A 105 15.23 -25.23 -1.42
N GLU A 106 16.11 -26.06 -0.85
CA GLU A 106 16.51 -27.36 -1.40
C GLU A 106 16.65 -28.37 -0.26
N VAL A 107 16.16 -29.60 -0.43
CA VAL A 107 16.39 -30.69 0.53
C VAL A 107 17.56 -31.53 0.04
N LEU A 108 18.60 -31.64 0.87
CA LEU A 108 19.91 -32.15 0.46
C LEU A 108 20.10 -33.61 0.85
N THR A 109 19.92 -33.94 2.13
CA THR A 109 20.28 -35.24 2.69
C THR A 109 19.21 -35.76 3.64
N GLN A 110 19.20 -37.06 3.90
CA GLN A 110 18.45 -37.65 5.00
C GLN A 110 19.29 -38.68 5.74
N LEU A 111 19.08 -38.78 7.04
CA LEU A 111 19.55 -39.85 7.89
C LEU A 111 18.39 -40.34 8.75
N LEU A 112 18.12 -41.64 8.70
CA LEU A 112 17.00 -42.26 9.38
C LEU A 112 17.49 -43.20 10.50
N SER A 113 16.82 -43.13 11.63
CA SER A 113 16.89 -44.04 12.77
C SER A 113 15.47 -44.49 13.13
N PRO A 114 15.26 -45.56 13.93
CA PRO A 114 13.92 -46.11 14.17
C PRO A 114 12.88 -45.12 14.71
N SER A 115 13.31 -44.14 15.49
CA SER A 115 12.44 -43.10 16.09
C SER A 115 12.90 -41.67 15.84
N LEU A 116 14.03 -41.48 15.14
CA LEU A 116 14.64 -40.18 14.89
C LEU A 116 14.99 -40.04 13.42
N ALA A 117 14.85 -38.83 12.88
CA ALA A 117 15.37 -38.52 11.55
C ALA A 117 16.12 -37.19 11.57
N GLN A 118 17.13 -37.07 10.71
CA GLN A 118 17.81 -35.81 10.42
C GLN A 118 17.70 -35.53 8.93
N VAL A 119 17.31 -34.30 8.57
CA VAL A 119 17.19 -33.87 7.18
C VAL A 119 18.06 -32.64 6.99
N GLY A 120 19.06 -32.75 6.13
CA GLY A 120 19.86 -31.60 5.69
C GLY A 120 19.12 -30.83 4.61
N PHE A 121 19.08 -29.52 4.72
CA PHE A 121 18.39 -28.65 3.76
C PHE A 121 19.09 -27.30 3.63
N ARG A 122 18.85 -26.63 2.50
CA ARG A 122 19.34 -25.29 2.20
C ARG A 122 18.16 -24.33 2.12
N VAL A 123 18.30 -23.18 2.74
CA VAL A 123 17.38 -22.04 2.59
C VAL A 123 18.10 -20.89 1.90
N ILE A 124 17.40 -20.20 0.99
CA ILE A 124 17.88 -19.02 0.28
C ILE A 124 16.85 -17.91 0.48
N TYR A 125 17.18 -16.96 1.35
CA TYR A 125 16.39 -15.75 1.54
C TYR A 125 16.83 -14.69 0.52
N ARG A 126 15.90 -14.27 -0.33
CA ARG A 126 16.10 -13.12 -1.23
C ARG A 126 15.71 -11.87 -0.46
N THR A 127 16.69 -11.04 -0.14
CA THR A 127 16.46 -9.81 0.63
C THR A 127 16.46 -8.58 -0.27
N ALA A 128 15.70 -7.55 0.10
CA ALA A 128 15.70 -6.28 -0.61
C ALA A 128 16.98 -5.47 -0.34
N LEU A 129 17.57 -5.58 0.86
CA LEU A 129 18.69 -4.74 1.28
C LEU A 129 20.05 -5.41 1.16
N VAL A 130 20.24 -6.63 1.68
CA VAL A 130 21.58 -7.17 1.97
C VAL A 130 22.01 -8.32 1.07
N GLY A 131 21.37 -8.45 -0.09
CA GLY A 131 21.61 -9.55 -1.04
C GLY A 131 21.01 -10.87 -0.58
N ASP A 132 21.38 -11.97 -1.24
CA ASP A 132 20.87 -13.28 -0.88
C ASP A 132 21.56 -13.82 0.38
N ILE A 133 20.77 -14.33 1.33
CA ILE A 133 21.29 -15.05 2.50
C ILE A 133 21.00 -16.54 2.31
N GLN A 134 22.07 -17.32 2.17
CA GLN A 134 21.98 -18.77 1.99
C GLN A 134 22.58 -19.52 3.19
N ARG A 135 21.88 -20.51 3.71
CA ARG A 135 22.37 -21.40 4.78
C ARG A 135 21.99 -22.85 4.55
N ASP A 136 22.93 -23.73 4.86
CA ASP A 136 22.72 -25.17 4.93
C ASP A 136 22.52 -25.54 6.40
N MET A 137 21.42 -26.22 6.71
CA MET A 137 20.94 -26.49 8.07
C MET A 137 20.50 -27.95 8.20
N ILE A 138 20.37 -28.42 9.44
CA ILE A 138 19.93 -29.78 9.73
C ILE A 138 18.69 -29.70 10.62
N ALA A 139 17.56 -30.17 10.10
CA ALA A 139 16.33 -30.35 10.85
C ALA A 139 16.33 -31.73 11.52
N ARG A 140 15.89 -31.78 12.78
CA ARG A 140 15.76 -33.03 13.55
C ARG A 140 14.29 -33.35 13.73
N PHE A 141 13.92 -34.62 13.59
CA PHE A 141 12.55 -35.09 13.72
C PHE A 141 12.43 -36.24 14.71
N ASN A 142 11.31 -36.27 15.43
CA ASN A 142 10.87 -37.40 16.24
C ASN A 142 9.69 -38.10 15.56
N LEU A 143 9.66 -39.42 15.62
CA LEU A 143 8.49 -40.19 15.16
C LEU A 143 7.43 -40.21 16.26
N GLU A 144 6.30 -39.54 16.03
CA GLU A 144 5.18 -39.48 16.96
C GLU A 144 3.89 -39.95 16.29
N ALA A 145 3.23 -40.96 16.86
CA ALA A 145 1.99 -41.54 16.31
C ALA A 145 2.08 -41.92 14.81
N GLY A 146 3.25 -42.35 14.35
CA GLY A 146 3.49 -42.74 12.96
C GLY A 146 3.82 -41.59 12.00
N GLU A 147 4.00 -40.36 12.50
CA GLU A 147 4.35 -39.19 11.69
C GLU A 147 5.65 -38.54 12.19
N TRP A 148 6.46 -38.03 11.26
CA TRP A 148 7.64 -37.25 11.61
C TRP A 148 7.25 -35.84 12.07
N ARG A 149 7.65 -35.49 13.29
CA ARG A 149 7.41 -34.18 13.90
C ARG A 149 8.72 -33.44 14.12
N LEU A 150 8.78 -32.19 13.68
CA LEU A 150 10.00 -31.38 13.68
C LEU A 150 10.34 -30.90 15.11
N GLN A 151 11.55 -31.18 15.57
CA GLN A 151 12.14 -30.50 16.72
C GLN A 151 12.58 -29.11 16.28
N TRP A 152 11.83 -28.09 16.71
CA TRP A 152 12.09 -26.71 16.35
C TRP A 152 12.81 -25.95 17.47
N ASP A 153 13.77 -25.13 17.05
CA ASP A 153 14.41 -24.07 17.80
C ASP A 153 14.76 -22.91 16.84
N ASP A 154 15.24 -21.79 17.38
CA ASP A 154 15.52 -20.56 16.63
C ASP A 154 16.57 -20.75 15.51
N SER A 155 17.45 -21.75 15.62
CA SER A 155 18.49 -22.03 14.61
C SER A 155 17.92 -22.54 13.29
N LEU A 156 16.65 -22.98 13.26
CA LEU A 156 15.95 -23.37 12.03
C LEU A 156 15.43 -22.17 11.22
N ILE A 157 15.50 -20.95 11.76
CA ILE A 157 15.31 -19.72 10.98
C ILE A 157 16.63 -19.38 10.28
N LEU A 158 17.67 -19.19 11.09
CA LEU A 158 19.07 -19.01 10.70
C LEU A 158 19.96 -19.58 11.82
N PRO A 159 21.06 -20.30 11.51
CA PRO A 159 21.89 -20.92 12.54
C PRO A 159 22.45 -19.93 13.57
N GLU A 160 22.70 -18.69 13.14
CA GLU A 160 23.23 -17.62 13.98
C GLU A 160 22.27 -17.13 15.07
N LEU A 161 20.98 -17.51 15.01
CA LEU A 161 19.97 -17.19 16.04
C LEU A 161 19.98 -18.16 17.22
N ALA A 162 20.80 -19.21 17.17
CA ALA A 162 21.02 -20.10 18.30
C ALA A 162 21.50 -19.32 19.53
N GLY A 163 21.09 -19.75 20.73
CA GLY A 163 21.50 -19.13 21.98
C GLY A 163 20.75 -17.84 22.34
N GLY A 164 19.65 -17.53 21.65
CA GLY A 164 18.82 -16.35 21.93
C GLY A 164 19.28 -15.08 21.22
N ASN A 165 20.19 -15.21 20.23
CA ASN A 165 20.59 -14.09 19.40
C ASN A 165 19.41 -13.60 18.53
N VAL A 166 19.47 -12.32 18.14
CA VAL A 166 18.44 -11.69 17.31
C VAL A 166 19.07 -10.99 16.11
N LEU A 167 18.28 -10.83 15.05
CA LEU A 167 18.66 -9.99 13.91
C LEU A 167 18.47 -8.52 14.25
N LYS A 168 19.36 -7.68 13.71
CA LYS A 168 19.24 -6.22 13.75
C LYS A 168 19.66 -5.64 12.40
N MET A 169 18.75 -4.89 11.77
CA MET A 169 19.07 -4.14 10.56
C MET A 169 19.44 -2.70 10.94
N ASP A 170 20.59 -2.25 10.48
CA ASP A 170 21.00 -0.86 10.52
C ASP A 170 20.74 -0.23 9.14
N TYR A 171 19.72 0.61 9.05
CA TYR A 171 19.21 1.16 7.78
C TYR A 171 19.98 2.41 7.36
N GLN A 172 20.33 2.49 6.09
CA GLN A 172 20.87 3.67 5.44
C GLN A 172 19.83 4.20 4.45
N ILE A 173 19.09 5.22 4.86
CA ILE A 173 17.95 5.77 4.11
C ILE A 173 18.42 6.97 3.30
N PRO A 174 18.35 6.95 1.95
CA PRO A 174 18.71 8.11 1.14
C PRO A 174 17.68 9.25 1.32
N ALA A 175 18.11 10.48 1.02
CA ALA A 175 17.17 11.60 0.96
C ALA A 175 16.18 11.42 -0.19
N ARG A 176 14.90 11.68 0.07
CA ARG A 176 13.83 11.57 -0.93
C ARG A 176 14.01 12.63 -2.03
N GLY A 177 13.81 12.23 -3.28
CA GLY A 177 13.91 13.09 -4.45
C GLY A 177 12.89 14.23 -4.47
N ASN A 178 13.26 15.33 -5.12
CA ASN A 178 12.41 16.49 -5.31
C ASN A 178 11.54 16.34 -6.57
N ILE A 179 10.44 17.10 -6.63
CA ILE A 179 9.57 17.18 -7.80
C ILE A 179 9.63 18.61 -8.33
N TYR A 180 9.95 18.74 -9.62
CA TYR A 180 10.12 20.01 -10.31
C TYR A 180 9.09 20.17 -11.43
N ASP A 181 8.81 21.43 -11.76
CA ASP A 181 8.09 21.79 -12.98
C ASP A 181 9.01 21.66 -14.22
N ARG A 182 8.45 21.93 -15.41
CA ARG A 182 9.18 21.81 -16.69
C ARG A 182 10.38 22.75 -16.83
N ASN A 183 10.44 23.80 -16.01
CA ASN A 183 11.49 24.82 -16.02
C ASN A 183 12.49 24.63 -14.86
N GLY A 184 12.37 23.55 -14.08
CA GLY A 184 13.22 23.27 -12.93
C GLY A 184 12.85 24.02 -11.65
N LEU A 185 11.66 24.65 -11.60
CA LEU A 185 11.17 25.29 -10.38
C LEU A 185 10.60 24.22 -9.44
N PRO A 186 10.89 24.27 -8.13
CA PRO A 186 10.42 23.26 -7.20
C PRO A 186 8.90 23.32 -7.04
N ILE A 187 8.29 22.13 -7.07
CA ILE A 187 6.89 21.89 -6.69
C ILE A 187 6.86 21.19 -5.33
N VAL A 188 7.74 20.21 -5.13
CA VAL A 188 7.92 19.51 -3.84
C VAL A 188 9.40 19.36 -3.54
N GLY A 189 9.77 19.60 -2.29
CA GLY A 189 11.12 19.30 -1.82
C GLY A 189 11.24 19.33 -0.31
N GLN A 190 12.39 18.91 0.21
CA GLN A 190 12.68 19.06 1.64
C GLN A 190 12.94 20.53 1.96
N SER A 191 12.20 21.09 2.91
CA SER A 191 12.38 22.48 3.34
C SER A 191 12.07 22.65 4.82
N ASP A 192 12.71 23.64 5.43
CA ASP A 192 12.18 24.28 6.63
C ASP A 192 11.00 25.15 6.25
N ALA A 193 9.95 25.07 7.06
CA ALA A 193 8.66 25.68 6.81
C ALA A 193 8.03 26.18 8.12
N TYR A 194 6.97 26.97 7.97
CA TYR A 194 6.30 27.65 9.07
C TYR A 194 4.80 27.52 8.90
N ALA A 195 4.15 26.99 9.93
CA ALA A 195 2.70 27.00 10.05
C ALA A 195 2.26 28.39 10.52
N LEU A 196 1.48 29.09 9.69
CA LEU A 196 1.03 30.45 9.93
C LEU A 196 -0.43 30.46 10.35
N GLY A 197 -0.70 31.13 11.47
CA GLY A 197 -2.05 31.34 11.97
C GLY A 197 -2.27 32.72 12.56
N ILE A 198 -3.52 32.99 12.90
CA ILE A 198 -3.96 34.24 13.51
C ILE A 198 -4.45 33.95 14.93
N THR A 199 -4.01 34.76 15.89
CA THR A 199 -4.57 34.81 17.25
C THR A 199 -5.29 36.15 17.44
N PRO A 200 -6.65 36.19 17.40
CA PRO A 200 -7.40 37.45 17.29
C PRO A 200 -7.17 38.44 18.42
N GLY A 201 -7.01 37.97 19.65
CA GLY A 201 -6.79 38.79 20.85
C GLY A 201 -5.46 39.54 20.87
N GLN A 202 -4.54 39.22 19.96
CA GLN A 202 -3.25 39.90 19.80
C GLN A 202 -3.26 40.92 18.64
N MET A 203 -4.41 41.10 17.96
CA MET A 203 -4.57 42.07 16.88
C MET A 203 -5.11 43.41 17.39
N THR A 204 -4.58 44.48 16.82
CA THR A 204 -5.19 45.82 16.84
C THR A 204 -5.89 46.06 15.49
N PRO A 205 -6.85 47.00 15.38
CA PRO A 205 -7.48 47.30 14.09
C PRO A 205 -6.48 47.65 12.97
N LYS A 206 -5.34 48.26 13.32
CA LYS A 206 -4.26 48.57 12.38
C LYS A 206 -3.46 47.33 12.00
N SER A 207 -3.11 46.48 12.95
CA SER A 207 -2.33 45.26 12.67
C SER A 207 -3.16 44.22 11.94
N GLU A 208 -4.48 44.15 12.19
CA GLU A 208 -5.41 43.28 11.47
C GLU A 208 -5.38 43.56 9.95
N VAL A 209 -5.55 44.83 9.55
CA VAL A 209 -5.53 45.21 8.12
C VAL A 209 -4.20 44.85 7.46
N ALA A 210 -3.09 45.08 8.17
CA ALA A 210 -1.76 44.73 7.67
C ALA A 210 -1.58 43.22 7.56
N LEU A 211 -1.95 42.47 8.60
CA LEU A 211 -1.79 41.02 8.69
C LEU A 211 -2.59 40.30 7.62
N VAL A 212 -3.89 40.61 7.52
CA VAL A 212 -4.80 40.01 6.54
C VAL A 212 -4.34 40.31 5.11
N SER A 213 -3.84 41.52 4.85
CA SER A 213 -3.27 41.87 3.54
C SER A 213 -2.03 41.07 3.19
N GLN A 214 -1.10 40.88 4.14
CA GLN A 214 0.12 40.10 3.92
C GLN A 214 -0.17 38.60 3.76
N LEU A 215 -0.99 38.03 4.65
CA LEU A 215 -1.39 36.62 4.56
C LEU A 215 -2.21 36.34 3.30
N SER A 216 -3.05 37.28 2.86
CA SER A 216 -3.78 37.12 1.60
C SER A 216 -2.85 36.97 0.40
N LYS A 217 -1.78 37.77 0.34
CA LYS A 217 -0.77 37.69 -0.72
C LYS A 217 0.06 36.40 -0.63
N LEU A 218 0.51 36.05 0.58
CA LEU A 218 1.36 34.89 0.82
C LEU A 218 0.62 33.56 0.59
N CYS A 219 -0.58 33.44 1.14
CA CYS A 219 -1.35 32.20 1.12
C CYS A 219 -2.22 32.06 -0.15
N GLY A 220 -2.33 33.10 -0.99
CA GLY A 220 -3.23 33.08 -2.15
C GLY A 220 -4.72 32.93 -1.77
N ILE A 221 -5.09 33.35 -0.56
CA ILE A 221 -6.46 33.32 -0.03
C ILE A 221 -6.98 34.76 -0.03
N THR A 222 -8.26 34.98 -0.31
CA THR A 222 -8.83 36.33 -0.29
C THR A 222 -8.88 36.88 1.14
N GLN A 223 -8.81 38.21 1.29
CA GLN A 223 -8.92 38.84 2.61
C GLN A 223 -10.24 38.51 3.30
N ASP A 224 -11.33 38.39 2.54
CA ASP A 224 -12.66 38.06 3.07
C ASP A 224 -12.72 36.61 3.58
N GLU A 225 -12.12 35.66 2.87
CA GLU A 225 -11.99 34.28 3.35
C GLU A 225 -11.15 34.21 4.63
N ILE A 226 -10.05 34.95 4.72
CA ILE A 226 -9.22 35.00 5.95
C ILE A 226 -10.04 35.58 7.11
N LYS A 227 -10.73 36.71 6.90
CA LYS A 227 -11.61 37.33 7.91
C LYS A 227 -12.70 36.38 8.36
N ALA A 228 -13.32 35.65 7.44
CA ALA A 228 -14.36 34.68 7.76
C ALA A 228 -13.85 33.56 8.69
N ARG A 229 -12.59 33.13 8.55
CA ARG A 229 -12.00 32.08 9.40
C ARG A 229 -11.89 32.47 10.88
N TYR A 230 -11.58 33.74 11.18
CA TYR A 230 -11.42 34.18 12.57
C TYR A 230 -12.59 35.02 13.10
N ALA A 231 -13.60 35.35 12.29
CA ALA A 231 -14.73 36.19 12.69
C ALA A 231 -15.52 35.66 13.90
N SER A 232 -15.54 34.33 14.11
CA SER A 232 -16.21 33.67 15.24
C SER A 232 -15.24 32.98 16.19
N ALA A 233 -13.94 33.19 16.04
CA ALA A 233 -12.93 32.60 16.92
C ALA A 233 -12.84 33.39 18.23
N ALA A 234 -12.61 32.69 19.35
CA ALA A 234 -12.34 33.36 20.61
C ALA A 234 -10.99 34.10 20.57
N PRO A 235 -10.78 35.13 21.40
CA PRO A 235 -9.57 35.96 21.32
C PRO A 235 -8.24 35.18 21.48
N ASP A 236 -8.24 34.12 22.27
CA ASP A 236 -7.07 33.29 22.57
C ASP A 236 -6.91 32.08 21.64
N TRP A 237 -7.84 31.89 20.70
CA TRP A 237 -7.80 30.75 19.79
C TRP A 237 -6.81 30.96 18.65
N TYR A 238 -6.05 29.91 18.35
CA TYR A 238 -5.27 29.81 17.13
C TYR A 238 -6.18 29.47 15.95
N VAL A 239 -6.12 30.30 14.91
CA VAL A 239 -6.83 30.07 13.64
C VAL A 239 -5.80 29.76 12.56
N ALA A 240 -5.79 28.52 12.09
CA ALA A 240 -4.92 28.05 11.01
C ALA A 240 -5.22 28.76 9.68
N ILE A 241 -4.19 29.32 9.04
CA ILE A 241 -4.34 30.03 7.76
C ILE A 241 -3.67 29.26 6.62
N CYS A 242 -2.35 29.12 6.66
CA CYS A 242 -1.57 28.48 5.60
C CYS A 242 -0.15 28.14 6.07
N ASP A 243 0.63 27.52 5.20
CA ASP A 243 2.04 27.16 5.45
C ASP A 243 2.96 27.93 4.50
N ALA A 244 4.18 28.25 4.93
CA ALA A 244 5.15 28.93 4.09
C ALA A 244 6.57 28.41 4.33
N SER A 245 7.36 28.30 3.28
CA SER A 245 8.81 28.04 3.40
C SER A 245 9.53 29.23 4.02
N THR A 246 10.76 29.01 4.49
CA THR A 246 11.63 30.07 5.03
C THR A 246 11.77 31.27 4.07
N ASP A 247 11.94 31.00 2.77
CA ASP A 247 12.10 32.06 1.77
C ASP A 247 10.81 32.87 1.56
N GLU A 248 9.65 32.21 1.64
CA GLU A 248 8.34 32.84 1.45
C GLU A 248 7.93 33.69 2.67
N VAL A 249 8.24 33.24 3.90
CA VAL A 249 7.76 33.90 5.12
C VAL A 249 8.62 35.08 5.56
N LYS A 250 9.88 35.17 5.14
CA LYS A 250 10.86 36.16 5.64
C LYS A 250 10.32 37.59 5.67
N GLY A 251 9.72 38.04 4.56
CA GLY A 251 9.16 39.38 4.46
C GLY A 251 7.97 39.66 5.39
N VAL A 252 7.25 38.62 5.84
CA VAL A 252 6.15 38.75 6.79
C VAL A 252 6.67 38.75 8.24
N LEU A 253 7.67 37.93 8.55
CA LEU A 253 8.28 37.87 9.89
C LEU A 253 8.94 39.19 10.28
N ASP A 254 9.67 39.81 9.36
CA ASP A 254 10.40 41.06 9.58
C ASP A 254 9.48 42.23 9.97
N LEU A 255 8.18 42.13 9.68
CA LEU A 255 7.19 43.17 9.98
C LEU A 255 6.71 43.12 11.44
N GLY A 256 6.93 42.02 12.17
CA GLY A 256 6.53 41.89 13.57
C GLY A 256 5.04 42.16 13.81
N ILE A 257 4.17 41.73 12.89
CA ILE A 257 2.75 42.09 12.91
C ILE A 257 2.03 41.39 14.06
N GLY A 258 1.45 42.17 14.98
CA GLY A 258 0.66 41.64 16.09
C GLY A 258 -0.54 40.82 15.62
N GLY A 259 -0.72 39.62 16.20
CA GLY A 259 -1.73 38.65 15.82
C GLY A 259 -1.21 37.48 15.01
N LEU A 260 -0.01 37.58 14.41
CA LEU A 260 0.60 36.48 13.67
C LEU A 260 1.22 35.47 14.63
N THR A 261 0.79 34.22 14.53
CA THR A 261 1.40 33.08 15.21
C THR A 261 2.14 32.21 14.19
N VAL A 262 3.37 31.86 14.51
CA VAL A 262 4.31 31.18 13.59
C VAL A 262 4.92 29.99 14.31
N THR A 263 4.75 28.80 13.76
CA THR A 263 5.33 27.57 14.31
C THR A 263 6.24 26.91 13.29
N PRO A 264 7.56 26.84 13.54
CA PRO A 264 8.50 26.23 12.60
C PRO A 264 8.36 24.70 12.60
N TYR A 265 8.55 24.09 11.43
CA TYR A 265 8.65 22.65 11.24
C TYR A 265 9.51 22.35 10.01
N THR A 266 10.08 21.15 9.93
CA THR A 266 10.81 20.69 8.73
C THR A 266 10.00 19.59 8.08
N SER A 267 9.83 19.67 6.76
CA SER A 267 8.90 18.79 6.04
C SER A 267 9.33 18.53 4.61
N ARG A 268 8.76 17.47 4.04
CA ARG A 268 8.57 17.38 2.59
C ARG A 268 7.50 18.39 2.20
N PHE A 269 7.96 19.58 1.86
CA PHE A 269 7.14 20.77 1.67
C PHE A 269 6.61 20.86 0.23
N TYR A 270 5.33 21.20 0.11
CA TYR A 270 4.64 21.42 -1.16
C TYR A 270 4.52 22.94 -1.37
N PHE A 271 5.31 23.46 -2.31
CA PHE A 271 5.43 24.90 -2.53
C PHE A 271 4.15 25.50 -3.13
N ASN A 272 4.03 26.83 -3.03
CA ASN A 272 2.94 27.61 -3.62
C ASN A 272 1.54 27.16 -3.15
N GLN A 273 1.39 26.85 -1.85
CA GLN A 273 0.10 26.55 -1.21
C GLN A 273 -0.60 25.32 -1.80
N GLY A 274 0.19 24.29 -2.09
CA GLY A 274 -0.28 23.09 -2.74
C GLY A 274 -0.62 23.30 -4.21
N ILE A 275 0.40 23.60 -5.02
CA ILE A 275 0.19 23.63 -6.46
C ILE A 275 0.10 22.20 -7.03
N ALA A 276 -0.87 22.00 -7.92
CA ALA A 276 -1.18 20.72 -8.56
C ALA A 276 -1.49 19.59 -7.58
N SER A 277 -2.20 19.86 -6.48
CA SER A 277 -2.34 18.94 -5.34
C SER A 277 -2.77 17.53 -5.68
N GLN A 278 -3.82 17.39 -6.50
CA GLN A 278 -4.33 16.07 -6.90
C GLN A 278 -3.42 15.36 -7.91
N THR A 279 -2.66 16.11 -8.69
CA THR A 279 -1.73 15.58 -9.70
C THR A 279 -0.45 15.10 -9.02
N VAL A 280 0.14 15.94 -8.17
CA VAL A 280 1.37 15.65 -7.42
C VAL A 280 1.09 14.63 -6.32
N GLY A 281 -0.04 14.76 -5.62
CA GLY A 281 -0.37 13.96 -4.46
C GLY A 281 0.40 14.40 -3.21
N TYR A 282 0.44 13.50 -2.23
CA TYR A 282 1.03 13.72 -0.92
C TYR A 282 1.62 12.42 -0.36
N THR A 283 2.36 12.53 0.73
CA THR A 283 2.91 11.38 1.47
C THR A 283 2.19 11.17 2.80
N LEU A 284 2.08 9.91 3.24
CA LEU A 284 1.64 9.53 4.58
C LEU A 284 2.62 8.54 5.19
N SER A 285 2.58 8.38 6.51
CA SER A 285 3.24 7.25 7.17
C SER A 285 2.72 5.93 6.61
N ILE A 286 3.59 4.93 6.53
CA ILE A 286 3.19 3.57 6.14
C ILE A 286 2.05 3.09 7.04
N ASP A 287 0.98 2.60 6.42
CA ASP A 287 -0.16 2.05 7.15
C ASP A 287 0.29 0.84 7.99
N PRO A 288 -0.11 0.73 9.27
CA PRO A 288 0.21 -0.43 10.12
C PRO A 288 -0.06 -1.80 9.46
N ALA A 289 -1.11 -1.90 8.63
CA ALA A 289 -1.44 -3.13 7.92
C ALA A 289 -0.46 -3.46 6.78
N GLN A 290 0.35 -2.50 6.33
CA GLN A 290 1.31 -2.63 5.24
C GLN A 290 2.78 -2.62 5.71
N VAL A 291 3.05 -2.40 7.01
CA VAL A 291 4.42 -2.26 7.53
C VAL A 291 5.30 -3.45 7.15
N ASP A 292 4.80 -4.66 7.27
CA ASP A 292 5.58 -5.87 6.95
C ASP A 292 5.88 -5.98 5.45
N GLU A 293 4.92 -5.60 4.59
CA GLU A 293 5.13 -5.54 3.15
C GLU A 293 6.26 -4.56 2.80
N TYR A 294 6.24 -3.36 3.39
CA TYR A 294 7.25 -2.33 3.14
C TYR A 294 8.61 -2.70 3.74
N ARG A 295 8.67 -3.34 4.91
CA ARG A 295 9.91 -3.89 5.46
C ARG A 295 10.55 -4.90 4.54
N ARG A 296 9.74 -5.76 3.91
CA ARG A 296 10.19 -6.72 2.89
C ARG A 296 10.58 -6.06 1.58
N LYS A 297 10.19 -4.80 1.34
CA LYS A 297 10.68 -3.96 0.23
C LYS A 297 11.95 -3.16 0.60
N GLY A 298 12.43 -3.25 1.84
CA GLY A 298 13.65 -2.57 2.31
C GLY A 298 13.43 -1.26 3.06
N TYR A 299 12.17 -0.88 3.32
CA TYR A 299 11.86 0.28 4.15
C TYR A 299 12.00 -0.06 5.65
N ARG A 300 12.29 0.92 6.48
CA ARG A 300 12.39 0.77 7.94
C ARG A 300 11.03 0.50 8.60
N GLY A 301 9.95 1.00 7.98
CA GLY A 301 8.56 0.75 8.35
C GLY A 301 7.86 1.89 9.10
N ASP A 302 8.60 2.87 9.61
CA ASP A 302 8.10 4.12 10.20
C ASP A 302 8.23 5.31 9.24
N GLU A 303 8.65 5.04 8.00
CA GLU A 303 8.86 6.03 6.96
C GLU A 303 7.55 6.54 6.36
N ARG A 304 7.65 7.61 5.59
CA ARG A 304 6.56 8.16 4.79
C ARG A 304 6.73 7.79 3.33
N ILE A 305 5.63 7.39 2.72
CA ILE A 305 5.56 6.94 1.33
C ILE A 305 4.53 7.76 0.56
N GLY A 306 4.69 7.84 -0.76
CA GLY A 306 3.72 8.47 -1.63
C GLY A 306 2.36 7.77 -1.58
N GLN A 307 1.33 8.52 -1.20
CA GLN A 307 -0.03 7.99 -1.03
C GLN A 307 -0.92 8.23 -2.26
N ALA A 308 -0.65 9.29 -3.02
CA ALA A 308 -1.41 9.67 -4.20
C ALA A 308 -0.52 10.30 -5.28
N GLY A 309 -1.08 10.47 -6.49
CA GLY A 309 -0.46 11.25 -7.56
C GLY A 309 0.94 10.79 -7.99
N VAL A 310 1.77 11.77 -8.37
CA VAL A 310 3.19 11.59 -8.70
C VAL A 310 3.97 11.01 -7.51
N GLU A 311 3.70 11.45 -6.28
CA GLU A 311 4.36 10.91 -5.08
C GLU A 311 4.27 9.38 -5.02
N LYS A 312 3.07 8.82 -5.25
CA LYS A 312 2.84 7.37 -5.23
C LYS A 312 3.38 6.68 -6.47
N SER A 313 3.08 7.22 -7.65
CA SER A 313 3.44 6.56 -8.92
C SER A 313 4.94 6.56 -9.19
N MET A 314 5.67 7.54 -8.65
CA MET A 314 7.13 7.65 -8.77
C MET A 314 7.87 7.27 -7.49
N GLU A 315 7.24 6.53 -6.57
CA GLU A 315 7.83 6.15 -5.28
C GLU A 315 9.20 5.49 -5.44
N SER A 316 9.37 4.58 -6.41
CA SER A 316 10.65 3.89 -6.64
C SER A 316 11.79 4.81 -7.10
N TYR A 317 11.47 5.96 -7.69
CA TYR A 317 12.46 6.97 -8.09
C TYR A 317 12.70 7.96 -6.95
N LEU A 318 11.61 8.44 -6.34
CA LEU A 318 11.64 9.44 -5.28
C LEU A 318 12.23 8.89 -3.99
N ALA A 319 12.01 7.63 -3.63
CA ALA A 319 12.60 7.04 -2.42
C ALA A 319 14.08 6.69 -2.60
N GLY A 320 14.58 6.58 -3.83
CA GLY A 320 15.90 6.00 -4.10
C GLY A 320 15.95 4.52 -3.73
N THR A 321 17.15 4.02 -3.46
CA THR A 321 17.32 2.64 -2.96
C THR A 321 17.94 2.69 -1.58
N HIS A 322 17.22 2.18 -0.58
CA HIS A 322 17.73 1.99 0.76
C HIS A 322 18.93 1.04 0.76
N GLY A 323 19.90 1.35 1.61
CA GLY A 323 20.99 0.45 1.96
C GLY A 323 20.83 -0.01 3.40
N GLY A 324 21.74 -0.86 3.85
CA GLY A 324 21.78 -1.23 5.25
C GLY A 324 22.75 -2.37 5.53
N THR A 325 22.97 -2.61 6.82
CA THR A 325 23.78 -3.73 7.30
C THR A 325 22.95 -4.62 8.22
N LEU A 326 22.93 -5.92 7.91
CA LEU A 326 22.26 -6.92 8.73
C LEU A 326 23.25 -7.55 9.71
N TRP A 327 22.97 -7.38 11.00
CA TRP A 327 23.75 -7.91 12.11
C TRP A 327 23.00 -9.00 12.86
N VAL A 328 23.77 -9.88 13.49
CA VAL A 328 23.34 -10.77 14.57
C VAL A 328 23.81 -10.17 15.88
N VAL A 329 22.93 -10.08 16.85
CA VAL A 329 23.18 -9.46 18.15
C VAL A 329 22.88 -10.47 19.26
N ASP A 330 23.76 -10.57 20.26
CA ASP A 330 23.56 -11.44 21.41
C ASP A 330 22.53 -10.85 22.42
N PRO A 331 22.06 -11.62 23.41
CA PRO A 331 21.15 -11.11 24.43
C PRO A 331 21.70 -9.94 25.27
N ASN A 332 23.02 -9.70 25.26
CA ASN A 332 23.66 -8.59 25.96
C ASN A 332 23.77 -7.32 25.08
N GLY A 333 23.37 -7.40 23.81
CA GLY A 333 23.44 -6.30 22.86
C GLY A 333 24.74 -6.21 22.06
N ASN A 334 25.65 -7.18 22.18
CA ASN A 334 26.91 -7.20 21.43
C ASN A 334 26.71 -7.69 20.00
N LEU A 335 27.39 -7.08 19.04
CA LEU A 335 27.41 -7.55 17.65
C LEU A 335 28.21 -8.85 17.55
N VAL A 336 27.56 -9.92 17.09
CA VAL A 336 28.14 -11.27 16.94
C VAL A 336 28.66 -11.50 15.53
N ALA A 337 27.84 -11.17 14.51
CA ALA A 337 28.18 -11.43 13.11
C ALA A 337 27.49 -10.43 12.16
N LYS A 338 28.13 -10.15 11.02
CA LYS A 338 27.54 -9.43 9.88
C LYS A 338 27.06 -10.45 8.85
N LEU A 339 25.77 -10.43 8.51
CA LEU A 339 25.19 -11.36 7.53
C LEU A 339 25.22 -10.81 6.10
N GLY A 340 25.18 -9.49 5.94
CA GLY A 340 25.25 -8.83 4.64
C GLY A 340 25.16 -7.32 4.79
N GLU A 341 25.49 -6.61 3.70
CA GLU A 341 25.51 -5.14 3.66
C GLU A 341 25.28 -4.65 2.22
N SER A 342 24.62 -3.51 2.09
CA SER A 342 24.58 -2.74 0.84
C SER A 342 24.63 -1.24 1.11
N GLN A 343 25.10 -0.51 0.11
CA GLN A 343 25.14 0.96 0.14
C GLN A 343 23.86 1.53 -0.47
N PRO A 344 23.29 2.61 0.10
CA PRO A 344 22.13 3.27 -0.47
C PRO A 344 22.48 3.91 -1.80
N LYS A 345 21.47 4.03 -2.67
CA LYS A 345 21.55 4.81 -3.90
C LYS A 345 20.68 6.05 -3.77
N PRO A 346 21.19 7.22 -4.18
CA PRO A 346 20.43 8.46 -4.09
C PRO A 346 19.12 8.35 -4.88
N ALA A 347 18.11 9.08 -4.41
CA ALA A 347 16.86 9.23 -5.14
C ALA A 347 17.03 10.06 -6.40
N ASP A 348 16.18 9.79 -7.38
CA ASP A 348 16.06 10.61 -8.58
C ASP A 348 15.09 11.76 -8.34
N SER A 349 15.40 12.92 -8.92
CA SER A 349 14.44 14.01 -9.01
C SER A 349 13.48 13.80 -10.18
N VAL A 350 12.21 14.11 -9.99
CA VAL A 350 11.17 13.98 -11.02
C VAL A 350 10.87 15.34 -11.61
N TYR A 351 10.98 15.46 -12.94
CA TYR A 351 10.60 16.67 -13.68
C TYR A 351 9.27 16.43 -14.39
N LEU A 352 8.29 17.27 -14.08
CA LEU A 352 6.98 17.23 -14.72
C LEU A 352 6.96 18.08 -15.98
N THR A 353 6.00 17.81 -16.86
CA THR A 353 5.71 18.70 -18.01
C THR A 353 4.90 19.93 -17.62
N ILE A 354 4.39 19.96 -16.39
CA ILE A 354 3.60 21.06 -15.83
C ILE A 354 4.43 22.33 -15.86
N ASP A 355 3.83 23.41 -16.34
CA ASP A 355 4.32 24.76 -16.14
C ASP A 355 3.68 25.30 -14.86
N ARG A 356 4.51 25.62 -13.85
CA ARG A 356 4.01 26.01 -12.53
C ARG A 356 3.14 27.26 -12.57
N ASN A 357 3.46 28.24 -13.42
CA ASN A 357 2.69 29.48 -13.51
C ASN A 357 1.34 29.23 -14.19
N LEU A 358 1.33 28.50 -15.31
CA LEU A 358 0.10 28.14 -16.00
C LEU A 358 -0.82 27.30 -15.11
N GLN A 359 -0.25 26.35 -14.36
CA GLN A 359 -0.99 25.55 -13.38
C GLN A 359 -1.66 26.44 -12.32
N TYR A 360 -0.95 27.41 -11.76
CA TYR A 360 -1.48 28.31 -10.74
C TYR A 360 -2.69 29.08 -11.26
N TYR A 361 -2.57 29.72 -12.42
CA TYR A 361 -3.69 30.47 -13.00
C TYR A 361 -4.85 29.57 -13.45
N THR A 362 -4.56 28.35 -13.90
CA THR A 362 -5.60 27.37 -14.24
C THR A 362 -6.39 26.96 -12.99
N GLN A 363 -5.72 26.70 -11.87
CA GLN A 363 -6.38 26.44 -10.58
C GLN A 363 -7.21 27.62 -10.12
N LEU A 364 -6.66 28.84 -10.22
CA LEU A 364 -7.36 30.05 -9.82
C LEU A 364 -8.63 30.27 -10.66
N ALA A 365 -8.57 30.01 -11.98
CA ALA A 365 -9.69 30.18 -12.89
C ALA A 365 -10.88 29.26 -12.58
N ILE A 366 -10.63 28.07 -12.03
CA ILE A 366 -11.68 27.09 -11.66
C ILE A 366 -12.02 27.11 -10.17
N ARG A 367 -11.42 28.00 -9.38
CA ARG A 367 -11.67 28.11 -7.94
C ARG A 367 -13.14 28.46 -7.68
N GLY A 368 -13.74 27.81 -6.69
CA GLY A 368 -15.16 27.97 -6.35
C GLY A 368 -16.10 27.12 -7.22
N PHE A 369 -15.59 26.50 -8.29
CA PHE A 369 -16.33 25.52 -9.08
C PHE A 369 -15.92 24.10 -8.69
N LYS A 370 -16.82 23.14 -8.91
CA LYS A 370 -16.52 21.71 -8.80
C LYS A 370 -16.23 21.16 -10.20
N GLY A 371 -14.97 20.86 -10.48
CA GLY A 371 -14.57 20.49 -11.84
C GLY A 371 -13.07 20.28 -12.01
N ALA A 372 -12.64 20.18 -13.26
CA ALA A 372 -11.25 20.03 -13.64
C ALA A 372 -10.95 20.83 -14.90
N ALA A 373 -9.69 21.20 -15.08
CA ALA A 373 -9.17 21.81 -16.29
C ALA A 373 -7.81 21.19 -16.64
N VAL A 374 -7.64 20.82 -17.91
CA VAL A 374 -6.41 20.25 -18.43
C VAL A 374 -5.95 21.10 -19.61
N VAL A 375 -4.69 21.53 -19.60
CA VAL A 375 -4.05 22.24 -20.70
C VAL A 375 -2.97 21.35 -21.29
N ILE A 376 -3.08 21.09 -22.59
CA ILE A 376 -2.21 20.17 -23.32
C ILE A 376 -1.49 20.91 -24.45
N GLU A 377 -0.19 20.62 -24.62
CA GLU A 377 0.58 20.98 -25.80
C GLU A 377 0.20 20.04 -26.94
N ARG A 378 -0.63 20.52 -27.89
CA ARG A 378 -1.22 19.71 -28.97
C ARG A 378 -0.20 18.83 -29.70
N ASP A 379 0.95 19.40 -30.06
CA ASP A 379 1.90 18.73 -30.96
C ASP A 379 2.73 17.63 -30.27
N THR A 380 2.84 17.67 -28.94
CA THR A 380 3.69 16.72 -28.17
C THR A 380 2.92 15.87 -27.18
N GLY A 381 1.66 16.23 -26.89
CA GLY A 381 0.84 15.61 -25.85
C GLY A 381 1.26 15.97 -24.42
N ARG A 382 2.23 16.88 -24.22
CA ARG A 382 2.66 17.29 -22.88
C ARG A 382 1.52 17.97 -22.13
N ILE A 383 1.32 17.59 -20.87
CA ILE A 383 0.36 18.26 -19.99
C ILE A 383 1.04 19.45 -19.34
N LEU A 384 0.58 20.65 -19.64
CA LEU A 384 1.14 21.91 -19.13
C LEU A 384 0.43 22.37 -17.85
N ALA A 385 -0.84 22.01 -17.68
CA ALA A 385 -1.58 22.17 -16.45
C ALA A 385 -2.63 21.06 -16.30
N MET A 386 -2.85 20.58 -15.08
CA MET A 386 -3.89 19.64 -14.70
C MET A 386 -4.43 20.06 -13.32
N ALA A 387 -5.50 20.83 -13.33
CA ALA A 387 -6.13 21.39 -12.14
C ALA A 387 -7.42 20.63 -11.80
N SER A 388 -7.66 20.41 -10.52
CA SER A 388 -8.93 19.89 -9.99
C SER A 388 -9.42 20.81 -8.88
N SER A 389 -10.73 21.07 -8.85
CA SER A 389 -11.37 21.94 -7.86
C SER A 389 -12.61 21.26 -7.25
N PRO A 390 -12.85 21.41 -5.93
CA PRO A 390 -12.01 22.12 -4.96
C PRO A 390 -10.61 21.49 -4.76
N SER A 391 -9.62 22.32 -4.46
CA SER A 391 -8.23 21.91 -4.17
C SER A 391 -7.94 21.90 -2.66
N TYR A 392 -6.72 21.52 -2.29
CA TYR A 392 -6.24 21.48 -0.91
C TYR A 392 -4.72 21.72 -0.84
N ASP A 393 -4.22 22.16 0.32
CA ASP A 393 -2.78 22.20 0.57
C ASP A 393 -2.32 20.83 1.11
N GLN A 394 -1.35 20.20 0.45
CA GLN A 394 -0.81 18.90 0.86
C GLN A 394 0.04 18.96 2.13
N ASN A 395 0.58 20.14 2.49
CA ASN A 395 1.38 20.34 3.71
C ASN A 395 0.58 19.99 4.97
N VAL A 396 -0.76 20.05 4.90
CA VAL A 396 -1.63 19.64 6.00
C VAL A 396 -1.47 18.18 6.39
N PHE A 397 -0.98 17.30 5.49
CA PHE A 397 -0.78 15.89 5.80
C PHE A 397 0.49 15.63 6.63
N ASP A 398 1.31 16.65 6.92
CA ASP A 398 2.45 16.48 7.80
C ASP A 398 2.05 16.54 9.28
N PRO A 399 2.25 15.49 10.09
CA PRO A 399 1.92 15.54 11.51
C PRO A 399 2.78 16.54 12.31
N ASN A 400 3.95 16.96 11.79
CA ASN A 400 4.76 18.01 12.39
C ASN A 400 4.28 19.42 12.03
N ASN A 401 3.39 19.55 11.03
CA ASN A 401 2.77 20.82 10.70
C ASN A 401 1.72 21.15 11.77
N PHE A 402 1.89 22.27 12.48
CA PHE A 402 0.94 22.69 13.51
C PHE A 402 -0.48 22.90 12.95
N ASN A 403 -0.63 23.29 11.69
CA ASN A 403 -1.92 23.42 11.01
C ASN A 403 -2.62 22.07 10.77
N ASN A 404 -1.91 20.93 10.78
CA ASN A 404 -2.50 19.59 10.58
C ASN A 404 -3.68 19.34 11.50
N GLY A 405 -3.50 19.57 12.81
CA GLY A 405 -4.51 19.30 13.84
C GLY A 405 -5.79 20.14 13.70
N TYR A 406 -5.75 21.23 12.92
CA TYR A 406 -6.87 22.12 12.68
C TYR A 406 -7.54 21.90 11.33
N LEU A 407 -6.79 21.52 10.30
CA LEU A 407 -7.27 21.54 8.90
C LEU A 407 -7.50 20.13 8.30
N VAL A 408 -6.84 19.08 8.79
CA VAL A 408 -6.90 17.75 8.16
C VAL A 408 -8.29 17.12 8.28
N GLY A 409 -8.97 17.33 9.42
CA GLY A 409 -10.30 16.79 9.67
C GLY A 409 -11.35 17.33 8.69
N ASP A 410 -11.33 18.65 8.46
CA ASP A 410 -12.24 19.31 7.52
C ASP A 410 -11.99 18.86 6.08
N LEU A 411 -10.71 18.66 5.71
CA LEU A 411 -10.32 18.16 4.40
C LEU A 411 -10.87 16.75 4.15
N LEU A 412 -10.70 15.84 5.10
CA LEU A 412 -11.12 14.44 4.97
C LEU A 412 -12.64 14.26 5.00
N ASN A 413 -13.35 15.11 5.74
CA ASN A 413 -14.82 15.04 5.88
C ASN A 413 -15.58 15.93 4.89
N SER A 414 -14.88 16.61 3.98
CA SER A 414 -15.48 17.49 2.99
C SER A 414 -16.40 16.74 2.02
N GLN A 415 -17.66 17.17 1.94
CA GLN A 415 -18.65 16.66 0.98
C GLN A 415 -18.26 16.94 -0.47
N ASP A 416 -17.39 17.93 -0.69
CA ASP A 416 -16.91 18.28 -2.01
C ASP A 416 -15.74 17.43 -2.49
N GLN A 417 -15.28 16.46 -1.70
CA GLN A 417 -14.24 15.49 -2.10
C GLN A 417 -13.03 16.15 -2.79
N PRO A 418 -12.32 17.06 -2.11
CA PRO A 418 -11.17 17.79 -2.68
C PRO A 418 -9.99 16.86 -3.04
N LEU A 419 -9.87 15.71 -2.37
CA LEU A 419 -8.84 14.70 -2.65
C LEU A 419 -9.01 13.97 -3.99
N LEU A 420 -10.22 14.00 -4.56
CA LEU A 420 -10.50 13.37 -5.84
C LEU A 420 -9.78 14.11 -6.97
N ASN A 421 -8.92 13.40 -7.70
CA ASN A 421 -8.35 13.92 -8.93
C ASN A 421 -9.41 13.89 -10.04
N ARG A 422 -10.21 14.95 -10.15
CA ARG A 422 -11.28 15.06 -11.15
C ARG A 422 -10.77 15.00 -12.58
N ALA A 423 -9.56 15.49 -12.83
CA ALA A 423 -8.97 15.49 -14.17
C ALA A 423 -8.64 14.07 -14.66
N ALA A 424 -8.15 13.19 -13.78
CA ALA A 424 -7.67 11.86 -14.16
C ALA A 424 -8.56 10.68 -13.71
N GLN A 425 -9.34 10.87 -12.64
CA GLN A 425 -10.19 9.83 -12.03
C GLN A 425 -11.68 10.09 -12.25
N GLY A 426 -12.05 11.28 -12.74
CA GLY A 426 -13.43 11.64 -13.01
C GLY A 426 -13.97 10.95 -14.27
N GLN A 427 -15.18 10.39 -14.17
CA GLN A 427 -15.94 9.93 -15.32
C GLN A 427 -17.12 10.87 -15.52
N TYR A 428 -17.13 11.57 -16.65
CA TYR A 428 -18.14 12.58 -16.96
C TYR A 428 -18.77 12.30 -18.32
N PRO A 429 -20.06 12.62 -18.51
CA PRO A 429 -20.62 12.68 -19.85
C PRO A 429 -19.84 13.70 -20.67
N LEU A 430 -19.43 13.33 -21.88
CA LEU A 430 -18.58 14.16 -22.74
C LEU A 430 -19.32 15.41 -23.26
N GLY A 431 -20.65 15.47 -23.12
CA GLY A 431 -21.46 16.62 -23.50
C GLY A 431 -21.33 17.01 -24.97
N SER A 432 -21.73 18.24 -25.29
CA SER A 432 -21.75 18.73 -26.67
C SER A 432 -20.38 18.83 -27.34
N VAL A 433 -19.27 18.85 -26.59
CA VAL A 433 -17.93 18.85 -27.19
C VAL A 433 -17.62 17.56 -27.94
N PHE A 434 -18.30 16.46 -27.61
CA PHE A 434 -18.16 15.20 -28.35
C PHE A 434 -18.79 15.21 -29.74
N LYS A 435 -19.63 16.23 -30.06
CA LYS A 435 -20.17 16.41 -31.40
C LYS A 435 -19.07 16.54 -32.45
N VAL A 436 -17.91 17.12 -32.10
CA VAL A 436 -16.75 17.21 -33.01
C VAL A 436 -16.30 15.82 -33.46
N VAL A 437 -16.16 14.86 -32.53
CA VAL A 437 -15.78 13.48 -32.84
C VAL A 437 -16.83 12.80 -33.71
N THR A 438 -18.11 12.99 -33.37
CA THR A 438 -19.24 12.40 -34.11
C THR A 438 -19.30 12.93 -35.55
N PHE A 439 -19.15 14.24 -35.74
CA PHE A 439 -19.14 14.85 -37.08
C PHE A 439 -17.90 14.46 -37.88
N SER A 440 -16.71 14.41 -37.27
CA SER A 440 -15.51 13.90 -37.94
C SER A 440 -15.71 12.48 -38.46
N ALA A 441 -16.24 11.58 -37.63
CA ALA A 441 -16.56 10.21 -38.05
C ALA A 441 -17.61 10.16 -39.17
N GLY A 442 -18.64 11.02 -39.09
CA GLY A 442 -19.67 11.14 -40.13
C GLY A 442 -19.08 11.58 -41.47
N LEU A 443 -18.22 12.59 -41.48
CA LEU A 443 -17.52 13.07 -42.68
C LEU A 443 -16.53 12.04 -43.22
N GLU A 444 -15.73 11.39 -42.35
CA GLU A 444 -14.79 10.33 -42.75
C GLU A 444 -15.47 9.10 -43.34
N SER A 445 -16.70 8.79 -42.92
CA SER A 445 -17.47 7.67 -43.48
C SER A 445 -17.86 7.86 -44.95
N GLY A 446 -17.80 9.09 -45.47
CA GLY A 446 -18.27 9.45 -46.82
C GLY A 446 -19.80 9.43 -46.98
N LEU A 447 -20.57 9.06 -45.95
CA LEU A 447 -22.03 9.08 -45.97
C LEU A 447 -22.61 10.49 -45.83
N TYR A 448 -21.82 11.40 -45.25
CA TYR A 448 -22.19 12.78 -44.99
C TYR A 448 -21.10 13.71 -45.50
N LEU A 449 -21.50 14.81 -46.13
CA LEU A 449 -20.63 15.83 -46.69
C LEU A 449 -20.78 17.14 -45.90
N PRO A 450 -19.80 18.07 -45.94
CA PRO A 450 -19.92 19.37 -45.29
C PRO A 450 -21.18 20.17 -45.69
N GLU A 451 -21.65 19.97 -46.92
CA GLU A 451 -22.86 20.57 -47.50
C GLU A 451 -24.15 19.79 -47.21
N THR A 452 -24.08 18.61 -46.57
CA THR A 452 -25.29 17.85 -46.22
C THR A 452 -26.17 18.65 -45.27
N THR A 453 -27.40 18.92 -45.68
CA THR A 453 -28.39 19.65 -44.88
C THR A 453 -29.27 18.69 -44.11
N TYR A 454 -29.58 19.08 -42.87
CA TYR A 454 -30.56 18.39 -42.03
C TYR A 454 -31.70 19.36 -41.74
N ASN A 455 -32.93 18.94 -42.04
CA ASN A 455 -34.09 19.67 -41.60
C ASN A 455 -34.35 19.35 -40.12
N CYS A 456 -33.78 20.15 -39.22
CA CYS A 456 -34.13 20.11 -37.81
C CYS A 456 -35.57 20.67 -37.67
N GLN A 457 -36.58 19.80 -37.73
CA GLN A 457 -38.00 20.17 -37.70
C GLN A 457 -38.46 20.71 -36.34
N TYR A 458 -37.98 21.89 -35.96
CA TYR A 458 -38.39 22.58 -34.75
C TYR A 458 -38.76 24.04 -35.05
N GLU A 459 -39.90 24.47 -34.50
CA GLU A 459 -40.24 25.89 -34.37
C GLU A 459 -39.51 26.45 -33.14
N SER A 460 -38.58 27.38 -33.34
CA SER A 460 -38.05 28.20 -32.24
C SER A 460 -38.92 29.44 -32.09
N THR A 461 -39.65 29.56 -30.98
CA THR A 461 -40.29 30.83 -30.62
C THR A 461 -39.22 31.76 -30.07
N GLU A 462 -38.87 32.79 -30.83
CA GLU A 462 -38.00 33.87 -30.35
C GLU A 462 -38.76 34.65 -29.26
N LEU A 463 -38.32 34.57 -28.01
CA LEU A 463 -38.90 35.38 -26.93
C LEU A 463 -38.49 36.83 -27.14
N GLN A 464 -39.46 37.71 -27.41
CA GLN A 464 -39.22 39.15 -27.57
C GLN A 464 -38.59 39.74 -26.30
N HIS A 465 -37.48 40.45 -26.48
CA HIS A 465 -36.80 41.20 -25.44
C HIS A 465 -37.67 42.37 -24.92
N ASN A 466 -38.29 42.21 -23.76
CA ASN A 466 -38.74 43.35 -22.97
C ASN A 466 -37.67 43.72 -21.95
N ILE A 467 -36.77 44.63 -22.34
CA ILE A 467 -35.88 45.31 -21.39
C ILE A 467 -36.73 46.31 -20.61
N ALA A 468 -37.25 45.90 -19.45
CA ALA A 468 -37.70 46.85 -18.45
C ALA A 468 -36.45 47.44 -17.76
N ARG A 469 -36.10 48.68 -18.10
CA ARG A 469 -35.18 49.49 -17.31
C ARG A 469 -35.86 49.86 -15.99
N THR A 470 -35.54 49.15 -14.91
CA THR A 470 -35.60 49.69 -13.55
C THR A 470 -34.33 49.27 -12.82
N GLY A 471 -33.60 50.26 -12.31
CA GLY A 471 -32.25 50.08 -11.79
C GLY A 471 -32.20 49.27 -10.51
N LEU A 472 -31.40 48.21 -10.52
CA LEU A 472 -30.52 47.74 -9.46
C LEU A 472 -29.73 46.55 -10.03
N ARG A 473 -28.39 46.64 -9.99
CA ARG A 473 -27.48 45.61 -10.51
C ARG A 473 -27.66 44.30 -9.72
N GLN A 474 -28.37 43.33 -10.29
CA GLN A 474 -28.35 41.93 -9.87
C GLN A 474 -27.96 41.04 -11.06
N ALA A 475 -27.31 39.92 -10.71
CA ALA A 475 -26.59 39.00 -11.56
C ALA A 475 -27.42 38.47 -12.75
N ASN A 476 -26.78 38.45 -13.93
CA ASN A 476 -27.29 37.78 -15.12
C ASN A 476 -27.23 36.26 -14.92
N ASN A 477 -28.33 35.66 -14.49
CA ASN A 477 -28.60 34.24 -14.66
C ASN A 477 -29.86 34.10 -15.52
N VAL A 478 -29.67 34.02 -16.84
CA VAL A 478 -30.74 33.61 -17.77
C VAL A 478 -30.49 32.16 -18.13
N THR A 479 -31.27 31.27 -17.51
CA THR A 479 -31.27 29.84 -17.82
C THR A 479 -32.09 29.62 -19.09
N HIS A 480 -31.44 29.50 -20.24
CA HIS A 480 -32.09 28.97 -21.45
C HIS A 480 -32.20 27.44 -21.31
N ARG A 481 -33.41 26.93 -21.05
CA ARG A 481 -33.72 25.51 -21.23
C ARG A 481 -34.13 25.28 -22.68
N ALA A 482 -33.14 25.04 -23.55
CA ALA A 482 -33.38 24.38 -24.82
C ALA A 482 -33.29 22.87 -24.59
N VAL A 483 -34.34 22.13 -24.91
CA VAL A 483 -34.30 20.67 -24.97
C VAL A 483 -33.48 20.31 -26.21
N HIS A 484 -32.19 20.04 -26.03
CA HIS A 484 -31.32 19.57 -27.12
C HIS A 484 -31.45 18.05 -27.27
N HIS A 485 -31.84 17.60 -28.47
CA HIS A 485 -31.76 16.20 -28.87
C HIS A 485 -30.39 15.93 -29.52
N PRO A 486 -29.77 14.73 -29.39
CA PRO A 486 -28.36 14.52 -29.72
C PRO A 486 -27.97 14.64 -31.21
N ALA A 487 -28.95 14.78 -32.11
CA ALA A 487 -28.74 14.81 -33.56
C ALA A 487 -28.88 16.23 -34.19
N CYS A 488 -29.29 17.24 -33.40
CA CYS A 488 -29.16 18.67 -33.67
C CYS A 488 -28.59 19.34 -32.38
#